data_AF-A0A0S7YB24-F1
#
_entry.id   AF-A0A0S7YB24-F1
#
_cell.length_a   1.000
_cell.length_b   1.000
_cell.length_c   1.000
_cell.angle_alpha   90.00
_cell.angle_beta   90.00
_cell.angle_gamma   90.00
#
_symmetry.space_group_name_H-M   'P 1'
#
loop_
_entity.id
_entity.type
_entity.pdbx_description
1 polymer ?
#
loop_
_entity_poly.entity_id
_entity_poly.type
_entity_poly.pdbx_seq_one_letter_code
_entity_poly.pdbx_strand_id
1 'polypeptide(L)'
;MIRDSSTGIEEIAQNTAPFVLDLYPNPLKTSLTICASTPLHGIKVYDVLGDLVIEVTMIKPKNTTTVSVKNLSAGVYFLKVRTEDAEFIRKIVVTK
;
A
#
# COMPACT_ATOMS: atom_id res chain seq x y z
N MET A 1 -21.07 12.25 36.17
CA MET A 1 -19.74 12.23 35.54
C MET A 1 -19.44 10.79 35.17
N ILE A 2 -19.60 10.40 33.91
CA ILE A 2 -19.30 9.05 33.43
C ILE A 2 -18.14 9.18 32.45
N ARG A 3 -17.07 8.45 32.74
CA ARG A 3 -15.75 8.52 32.11
C ARG A 3 -15.77 7.91 30.71
N ASP A 4 -15.13 8.60 29.77
CA ASP A 4 -14.80 8.13 28.43
C ASP A 4 -14.17 6.74 28.45
N SER A 5 -14.71 5.83 27.65
CA SER A 5 -14.02 4.61 27.24
C SER A 5 -13.63 4.79 25.78
N SER A 6 -12.54 5.50 25.52
CA SER A 6 -11.93 5.52 24.19
C SER A 6 -11.28 4.16 23.98
N THR A 7 -11.95 3.25 23.27
CA THR A 7 -11.31 2.02 22.81
C THR A 7 -10.35 2.42 21.69
N GLY A 8 -9.09 2.64 22.05
CA GLY A 8 -7.99 2.65 21.10
C GLY A 8 -7.98 1.29 20.42
N ILE A 9 -8.17 1.28 19.10
CA ILE A 9 -8.05 0.06 18.30
C ILE A 9 -6.61 -0.41 18.46
N GLU A 10 -6.40 -1.53 19.14
CA GLU A 10 -5.13 -2.25 19.11
C GLU A 10 -4.94 -2.72 17.67
N GLU A 11 -3.96 -2.14 16.98
CA GLU A 11 -3.50 -2.64 15.69
C GLU A 11 -2.92 -4.04 15.94
N ILE A 12 -3.72 -5.08 15.68
CA ILE A 12 -3.24 -6.45 15.69
C ILE A 12 -2.30 -6.59 14.50
N ALA A 13 -1.01 -6.35 14.74
CA ALA A 13 0.06 -6.72 13.86
C ALA A 13 0.04 -8.25 13.75
N GLN A 14 -0.65 -8.76 12.72
CA GLN A 14 -0.76 -10.18 12.45
C GLN A 14 0.65 -10.75 12.31
N ASN A 15 1.03 -11.57 13.29
CA ASN A 15 2.23 -12.39 13.32
C ASN A 15 2.09 -13.51 12.28
N THR A 16 2.21 -13.14 11.02
CA THR A 16 2.44 -14.03 9.88
C THR A 16 3.88 -13.77 9.45
N ALA A 17 4.66 -14.82 9.14
CA ALA A 17 6.07 -14.72 8.74
C ALA A 17 6.36 -13.45 7.92
N PRO A 18 7.43 -12.68 8.22
CA PRO A 18 7.53 -11.30 7.79
C PRO A 18 7.57 -11.21 6.26
N PHE A 19 6.42 -10.91 5.67
CA PHE A 19 6.36 -10.38 4.33
C PHE A 19 7.05 -9.01 4.37
N VAL A 20 8.24 -8.96 3.79
CA VAL A 20 9.02 -7.72 3.73
C VAL A 20 8.52 -6.95 2.52
N LEU A 21 7.98 -5.76 2.77
CA LEU A 21 7.50 -4.85 1.74
C LEU A 21 8.15 -3.49 1.92
N ASP A 22 9.10 -3.19 1.05
CA ASP A 22 9.81 -1.93 1.01
C ASP A 22 9.23 -1.03 -0.06
N LEU A 23 8.96 0.22 0.33
CA LEU A 23 8.32 1.24 -0.49
C LEU A 23 9.23 2.47 -0.54
N TYR A 24 9.71 2.82 -1.73
CA TYR A 24 10.58 3.99 -1.88
C TYR A 24 10.39 4.75 -3.20
N PRO A 25 10.65 6.07 -3.21
CA PRO A 25 10.86 6.91 -2.02
C PRO A 25 9.58 7.02 -1.18
N ASN A 26 9.68 7.30 0.11
CA ASN A 26 8.56 7.73 0.95
C ASN A 26 9.03 8.94 1.76
N PRO A 27 8.48 10.16 1.54
CA PRO A 27 7.37 10.53 0.65
C PRO A 27 7.72 10.44 -0.85
N LEU A 28 6.72 10.19 -1.70
CA LEU A 28 6.93 10.00 -3.14
C LEU A 28 6.36 11.16 -3.98
N LYS A 29 6.99 11.44 -5.12
CA LYS A 29 6.60 12.54 -6.03
C LYS A 29 6.00 12.07 -7.35
N THR A 30 6.71 11.21 -8.06
CA THR A 30 6.39 10.86 -9.46
C THR A 30 6.16 9.37 -9.67
N SER A 31 6.90 8.54 -8.93
CA SER A 31 6.84 7.09 -9.01
C SER A 31 7.11 6.47 -7.65
N LEU A 32 6.49 5.33 -7.40
CA LEU A 32 6.74 4.49 -6.24
C LEU A 32 7.35 3.17 -6.71
N THR A 33 8.49 2.81 -6.12
CA THR A 33 9.08 1.48 -6.28
C THR A 33 8.68 0.61 -5.12
N ILE A 34 8.24 -0.60 -5.45
CA ILE A 34 7.71 -1.59 -4.52
C ILE A 34 8.62 -2.81 -4.62
N CYS A 35 9.28 -3.15 -3.52
CA CYS A 35 10.10 -4.35 -3.39
C CYS A 35 9.49 -5.27 -2.36
N ALA A 36 9.29 -6.53 -2.72
CA ALA A 36 8.62 -7.52 -1.91
C ALA A 36 9.44 -8.81 -1.79
N SER A 37 9.41 -9.46 -0.63
CA SER A 37 10.05 -10.76 -0.45
C SER A 37 9.41 -11.89 -1.27
N THR A 38 8.14 -11.73 -1.67
CA THR A 38 7.42 -12.68 -2.54
C THR A 38 6.97 -12.03 -3.85
N PRO A 39 6.78 -12.82 -4.93
CA PRO A 39 6.31 -12.29 -6.21
C PRO A 39 4.94 -11.59 -6.10
N LEU A 40 4.84 -10.43 -6.74
CA LEU A 40 3.63 -9.62 -6.80
C LEU A 40 2.79 -10.04 -8.00
N HIS A 41 1.50 -10.29 -7.76
CA HIS A 41 0.49 -10.63 -8.76
C HIS A 41 -0.35 -9.43 -9.19
N GLY A 42 -0.50 -8.43 -8.32
CA GLY A 42 -1.23 -7.23 -8.66
C GLY A 42 -1.06 -6.12 -7.65
N ILE A 43 -1.30 -4.91 -8.11
CA ILE A 43 -1.25 -3.70 -7.30
C ILE A 43 -2.49 -2.87 -7.59
N LYS A 44 -3.11 -2.36 -6.54
CA LYS A 44 -4.21 -1.41 -6.62
C LYS A 44 -3.90 -0.22 -5.71
N VAL A 45 -4.22 0.98 -6.15
CA VAL A 45 -4.12 2.18 -5.33
C VAL A 45 -5.50 2.77 -5.19
N TYR A 46 -5.87 3.05 -3.95
CA TYR A 46 -7.14 3.66 -3.60
C TYR A 46 -6.91 5.03 -2.98
N ASP A 47 -7.84 5.95 -3.20
CA ASP A 47 -7.87 7.20 -2.44
C ASP A 47 -8.49 7.00 -1.04
N VAL A 48 -8.64 8.08 -0.29
CA VAL A 48 -9.22 8.05 1.08
C VAL A 48 -10.72 7.78 1.09
N LEU A 49 -11.42 7.95 -0.03
CA LEU A 49 -12.84 7.65 -0.19
C LEU A 49 -13.07 6.19 -0.60
N GLY A 50 -12.00 5.48 -0.98
CA GLY A 50 -12.03 4.10 -1.43
C GLY A 50 -12.12 3.95 -2.95
N ASP A 51 -11.99 5.03 -3.71
CA ASP A 51 -12.01 4.99 -5.17
C ASP A 51 -10.71 4.40 -5.71
N LEU A 52 -10.82 3.45 -6.64
CA LEU A 52 -9.69 2.83 -7.32
C LEU A 52 -9.08 3.80 -8.33
N VAL A 53 -7.91 4.35 -8.02
CA VAL A 53 -7.23 5.35 -8.86
C VAL A 53 -6.14 4.75 -9.75
N ILE A 54 -5.54 3.63 -9.37
CA ILE A 54 -4.56 2.90 -10.17
C ILE A 54 -4.79 1.40 -9.99
N GLU A 55 -4.77 0.65 -11.09
CA GLU A 55 -4.76 -0.82 -11.09
C GLU A 55 -3.65 -1.31 -12.02
N VAL A 56 -2.83 -2.23 -11.51
CA VAL A 56 -1.76 -2.87 -12.25
C VAL A 56 -1.85 -4.38 -12.04
N THR A 57 -2.23 -5.10 -13.08
CA THR A 57 -2.24 -6.56 -13.09
C THR A 57 -0.91 -7.07 -13.65
N MET A 58 -0.22 -7.92 -12.89
CA MET A 58 1.08 -8.47 -13.30
C MET A 58 0.85 -9.78 -14.06
N ILE A 59 1.06 -9.77 -15.39
CA ILE A 59 1.01 -10.98 -16.22
C ILE A 59 2.14 -11.95 -15.86
N LYS A 60 3.29 -11.40 -15.45
CA LYS A 60 4.44 -12.16 -14.95
C LYS A 60 4.75 -11.69 -13.54
N PRO A 61 4.60 -12.55 -12.52
CA PRO A 61 4.87 -12.18 -11.13
C PRO A 61 6.32 -11.75 -10.95
N LYS A 62 6.54 -10.67 -10.19
CA LYS A 62 7.88 -10.12 -9.92
C LYS A 62 7.96 -9.59 -8.50
N ASN A 63 9.14 -9.68 -7.90
CA ASN A 63 9.40 -9.17 -6.55
C ASN A 63 9.55 -7.64 -6.52
N THR A 64 9.90 -7.02 -7.66
CA THR A 64 10.09 -5.57 -7.76
C THR A 64 9.29 -5.01 -8.92
N THR A 65 8.63 -3.88 -8.68
CA THR A 65 7.89 -3.14 -9.71
C THR A 65 7.82 -1.65 -9.37
N THR A 66 7.65 -0.83 -10.39
CA THR A 66 7.55 0.62 -10.26
C THR A 66 6.20 1.08 -10.80
N VAL A 67 5.47 1.83 -10.00
CA VAL A 67 4.16 2.39 -10.34
C VAL A 67 4.29 3.90 -10.47
N SER A 68 3.83 4.45 -11.60
CA SER A 68 3.78 5.89 -11.79
C SER A 68 2.57 6.48 -11.07
N VAL A 69 2.79 7.50 -10.25
CA VAL A 69 1.73 8.25 -9.55
C VAL A 69 1.63 9.69 -10.04
N LYS A 70 2.31 10.03 -11.14
CA LYS A 70 2.44 11.41 -11.64
C LYS A 70 1.10 12.12 -11.84
N ASN A 71 0.05 11.36 -12.14
CA ASN A 71 -1.30 11.88 -12.38
C ASN A 71 -2.15 11.98 -11.10
N LEU A 72 -1.63 11.54 -9.95
CA LEU A 72 -2.31 11.69 -8.67
C LEU A 72 -2.04 13.07 -8.07
N SER A 73 -3.02 13.59 -7.36
CA SER A 73 -2.87 14.83 -6.59
C SER A 73 -2.06 14.58 -5.32
N ALA A 74 -1.50 15.64 -4.74
CA ALA A 74 -0.84 15.52 -3.43
C ALA A 74 -1.88 15.11 -2.39
N GLY A 75 -1.57 14.10 -1.58
CA GLY A 75 -2.54 13.52 -0.66
C GLY A 75 -2.14 12.15 -0.14
N VAL A 76 -3.04 11.56 0.63
CA VAL A 76 -2.89 10.22 1.21
C VAL A 76 -3.61 9.21 0.32
N TYR A 77 -2.97 8.07 0.09
CA TYR A 77 -3.53 6.96 -0.67
C TYR A 77 -3.22 5.63 0.03
N PHE A 78 -3.97 4.59 -0.34
CA PHE A 78 -3.78 3.23 0.15
C PHE A 78 -3.34 2.33 -0.99
N LEU A 79 -2.11 1.84 -0.90
CA LEU A 79 -1.54 0.84 -1.79
C LEU A 79 -1.94 -0.54 -1.30
N LYS A 80 -2.70 -1.27 -2.12
CA LYS A 80 -3.01 -2.69 -1.92
C LYS A 80 -2.13 -3.52 -2.85
N VAL A 81 -1.32 -4.40 -2.26
CA VAL A 81 -0.40 -5.30 -2.94
C VAL A 81 -0.93 -6.72 -2.79
N ARG A 82 -1.09 -7.43 -3.91
CA ARG A 82 -1.54 -8.82 -3.93
C ARG A 82 -0.38 -9.73 -4.32
N THR A 83 -0.15 -10.74 -3.50
CA THR A 83 0.77 -11.86 -3.77
C THR A 83 -0.07 -13.10 -4.12
N GLU A 84 0.56 -14.27 -4.22
CA GLU A 84 -0.16 -15.53 -4.42
C GLU A 84 -1.05 -15.86 -3.22
N ASP A 85 -0.48 -15.78 -2.02
CA ASP A 85 -1.09 -16.28 -0.79
C ASP A 85 -1.83 -15.20 0.00
N ALA A 86 -1.53 -13.91 -0.22
CA ALA A 86 -1.99 -12.83 0.64
C ALA A 86 -2.17 -11.48 -0.05
N GLU A 87 -2.84 -10.58 0.65
CA GLU A 87 -2.98 -9.17 0.28
C GLU A 87 -2.51 -8.28 1.43
N PHE A 88 -1.77 -7.23 1.09
CA PHE A 88 -1.19 -6.28 2.05
C PHE A 88 -1.60 -4.86 1.69
N ILE A 89 -1.95 -4.06 2.69
CA ILE A 89 -2.28 -2.65 2.50
C ILE A 89 -1.22 -1.79 3.19
N ARG A 90 -0.77 -0.74 2.48
CA ARG A 90 0.16 0.27 2.99
C ARG A 90 -0.34 1.66 2.65
N LYS A 91 -0.30 2.56 3.63
CA LYS A 91 -0.54 3.98 3.43
C LYS A 91 0.67 4.61 2.72
N ILE A 92 0.42 5.38 1.67
CA ILE A 92 1.43 6.16 0.96
C ILE A 92 1.04 7.63 0.91
N VAL A 93 2.03 8.51 0.87
CA VAL A 93 1.83 9.97 0.81
C VAL A 93 2.47 10.50 -0.46
N VAL A 94 1.66 11.10 -1.32
CA VAL A 94 2.10 11.76 -2.55
C VAL A 94 2.31 13.24 -2.27
N THR A 95 3.49 13.75 -2.62
CA THR A 95 3.87 15.16 -2.49
C THR A 95 4.23 15.73 -3.87
N LYS A 96 3.91 16.99 -4.14
CA LYS A 96 4.34 17.70 -5.36
C LYS A 96 5.63 18.46 -5.06
#